data_AF-A0A8H6XK63-F1
#
_entry.id   AF-A0A8H6XK63-F1
#
_cell.length_a   1.000
_cell.length_b   1.000
_cell.length_c   1.000
_cell.angle_alpha   90.00
_cell.angle_beta   90.00
_cell.angle_gamma   90.00
#
_symmetry.space_group_name_H-M   'P 1'
#
loop_
_entity.id
_entity.type
_entity.pdbx_description
1 polymer ?
#
loop_
_entity_poly.entity_id
_entity_poly.type
_entity_poly.pdbx_seq_one_letter_code
_entity_poly.pdbx_strand_id
1 'polypeptide(L)'
;MGACLSSPEASSDRGGGGMTHSVSERDKALHRQAEKALKDAKAKQASEVKVLLLGSGDSGKSTILKQMRLIHRVPFSAAEIESYRQLVFENLVRGLRYLLEALEDLGLELPEEYDPPEPEGRRRRGASLKRDVEMVEHAEDIRDGEPFPVRYFAPLTRLWKQDIVRTAWARGNEAAIPENLHYFFSDLPRLFDPAYVPTEQDIVRTRARTIGITETTFALRGMEMLMVDLAVTLSSGVSAIPRPGWDARRGQGGLGAPRPLSWAGLGPWTELADGANADEPVGGQKSERRKWIHCFQDVTSILFLVSLSGYDQCLVEDRDANQMQDAMTIWDSICHSQWFKQTSIILFLNKDDLFEQKIPTSDLKNFFPDFDGESGNAQVGREYFKKRFGRLAQKAGRAKDREIYIHITTATDTEMLRVVMTAVEE
;
A
#
# COMPACT_ATOMS: atom_id res chain seq x y z
N MET A 1 -5.04 27.96 -80.19
CA MET A 1 -4.71 27.17 -81.38
C MET A 1 -3.24 26.79 -81.24
N GLY A 2 -2.78 25.56 -81.30
CA GLY A 2 -3.30 24.29 -81.77
C GLY A 2 -2.06 23.39 -81.87
N ALA A 3 -2.21 22.14 -81.50
CA ALA A 3 -1.15 21.24 -81.11
C ALA A 3 -0.34 20.63 -82.28
N CYS A 4 0.78 20.01 -81.89
CA CYS A 4 1.39 18.78 -82.39
C CYS A 4 2.12 18.75 -83.75
N LEU A 5 3.26 18.03 -83.71
CA LEU A 5 3.90 17.09 -84.66
C LEU A 5 5.43 17.09 -84.35
N SER A 6 6.25 16.04 -84.28
CA SER A 6 6.15 14.57 -84.14
C SER A 6 7.60 14.00 -84.20
N SER A 7 8.00 13.15 -83.23
CA SER A 7 8.97 12.00 -83.28
C SER A 7 10.45 12.21 -83.74
N PRO A 8 11.41 11.24 -83.57
CA PRO A 8 11.36 9.89 -82.97
C PRO A 8 12.53 9.51 -81.99
N GLU A 9 12.47 8.25 -81.56
CA GLU A 9 13.35 7.40 -80.73
C GLU A 9 14.84 7.30 -81.14
N ALA A 10 15.75 7.06 -80.17
CA ALA A 10 16.59 5.84 -80.07
C ALA A 10 17.78 6.00 -79.07
N SER A 11 17.90 5.00 -78.16
CA SER A 11 19.11 4.40 -77.50
C SER A 11 20.37 5.27 -77.22
N SER A 12 21.10 5.20 -76.10
CA SER A 12 21.23 4.21 -75.03
C SER A 12 22.13 4.78 -73.93
N ASP A 13 21.81 4.41 -72.69
CA ASP A 13 22.74 4.09 -71.60
C ASP A 13 23.66 5.20 -71.02
N ARG A 14 23.33 5.65 -69.80
CA ARG A 14 24.18 5.48 -68.60
C ARG A 14 23.67 6.33 -67.42
N GLY A 15 23.60 5.70 -66.25
CA GLY A 15 23.67 6.39 -64.97
C GLY A 15 22.46 6.24 -64.06
N GLY A 16 22.25 5.03 -63.53
CA GLY A 16 21.44 4.83 -62.34
C GLY A 16 22.05 5.60 -61.16
N GLY A 17 21.54 6.79 -60.88
CA GLY A 17 21.84 7.56 -59.67
C GLY A 17 21.05 7.02 -58.48
N GLY A 18 21.40 5.82 -58.02
CA GLY A 18 21.00 5.37 -56.68
C GLY A 18 21.73 6.23 -55.66
N MET A 19 21.03 7.19 -55.06
CA MET A 19 21.56 8.02 -53.98
C MET A 19 21.74 7.14 -52.73
N THR A 20 22.85 6.40 -52.67
CA THR A 20 23.26 5.71 -51.45
C THR A 20 23.73 6.77 -50.47
N HIS A 21 22.87 7.16 -49.52
CA HIS A 21 23.31 7.89 -48.35
C HIS A 21 24.36 7.02 -47.63
N SER A 22 25.64 7.34 -47.83
CA SER A 22 26.72 6.68 -47.12
C SER A 22 26.63 7.10 -45.65
N VAL A 23 26.17 6.18 -44.81
CA VAL A 23 26.10 6.36 -43.34
C VAL A 23 27.48 6.77 -42.84
N SER A 24 27.58 7.91 -42.16
CA SER A 24 28.88 8.45 -41.75
C SER A 24 29.53 7.53 -40.72
N GLU A 25 30.87 7.54 -40.63
CA GLU A 25 31.59 6.76 -39.62
C GLU A 25 31.19 7.14 -38.18
N ARG A 26 30.74 8.39 -37.97
CA ARG A 26 30.17 8.85 -36.71
C ARG A 26 28.85 8.14 -36.40
N ASP A 27 27.98 7.97 -37.39
CA ASP A 27 26.70 7.28 -37.22
C ASP A 27 26.90 5.78 -36.96
N LYS A 28 27.89 5.15 -37.62
CA LYS A 28 28.29 3.76 -37.34
C LYS A 28 28.89 3.60 -35.93
N ALA A 29 29.64 4.59 -35.44
CA ALA A 29 30.16 4.59 -34.08
C ALA A 29 29.05 4.74 -33.03
N LEU A 30 28.12 5.67 -33.26
CA LEU A 30 26.93 5.86 -32.42
C LEU A 30 26.04 4.60 -32.40
N HIS A 31 25.82 3.97 -33.55
CA HIS A 31 25.05 2.72 -33.63
C HIS A 31 25.70 1.59 -32.83
N ARG A 32 27.01 1.38 -32.97
CA ARG A 32 27.75 0.38 -32.20
C ARG A 32 27.71 0.66 -30.70
N GLN A 33 27.79 1.93 -30.30
CA GLN A 33 27.68 2.33 -28.90
C GLN A 33 26.27 2.08 -28.35
N ALA A 34 25.22 2.38 -29.13
CA ALA A 34 23.84 2.11 -28.75
C ALA A 34 23.54 0.61 -28.66
N GLU A 35 24.02 -0.21 -29.61
CA GLU A 35 23.88 -1.67 -29.56
C GLU A 35 24.62 -2.28 -28.36
N LYS A 36 25.83 -1.80 -28.07
CA LYS A 36 26.57 -2.22 -26.88
C LYS A 36 25.81 -1.86 -25.61
N ALA A 37 25.35 -0.61 -25.48
CA ALA A 37 24.56 -0.17 -24.34
C ALA A 37 23.26 -0.98 -24.17
N LEU A 38 22.58 -1.31 -25.27
CA LEU A 38 21.38 -2.15 -25.25
C LEU A 38 21.69 -3.59 -24.83
N LYS A 39 22.81 -4.16 -25.30
CA LYS A 39 23.23 -5.51 -24.92
C LYS A 39 23.62 -5.57 -23.45
N ASP A 40 24.35 -4.58 -22.96
CA ASP A 40 24.74 -4.47 -21.55
C ASP A 40 23.51 -4.26 -20.66
N ALA A 41 22.54 -3.43 -21.09
CA ALA A 41 21.26 -3.23 -20.40
C ALA A 41 20.42 -4.52 -20.36
N LYS A 42 20.33 -5.27 -21.46
CA LYS A 42 19.63 -6.57 -21.51
C LYS A 42 20.30 -7.62 -20.61
N ALA A 43 21.63 -7.67 -20.60
CA ALA A 43 22.37 -8.59 -19.72
C ALA A 43 22.13 -8.22 -18.25
N LYS A 44 22.13 -6.92 -17.93
CA LYS A 44 21.83 -6.42 -16.58
C LYS A 44 20.39 -6.78 -16.16
N GLN A 45 19.40 -6.52 -17.01
CA GLN A 45 18.00 -6.85 -16.78
C GLN A 45 17.77 -8.37 -16.61
N ALA A 46 18.54 -9.21 -17.32
CA ALA A 46 18.46 -10.66 -17.17
C ALA A 46 19.03 -11.18 -15.84
N SER A 47 19.90 -10.40 -15.17
CA SER A 47 20.47 -10.72 -13.86
C SER A 47 19.78 -10.02 -12.69
N GLU A 48 18.79 -9.16 -12.97
CA GLU A 48 18.05 -8.39 -11.97
C GLU A 48 16.88 -9.22 -11.41
N VAL A 49 16.75 -9.25 -10.09
CA VAL A 49 15.62 -9.90 -9.42
C VAL A 49 14.56 -8.84 -9.14
N LYS A 50 13.45 -8.89 -9.88
CA LYS A 50 12.34 -7.95 -9.70
C LYS A 50 11.30 -8.52 -8.75
N VAL A 51 11.12 -7.85 -7.61
CA VAL A 51 10.14 -8.22 -6.59
C VAL A 51 9.04 -7.16 -6.51
N LEU A 52 7.80 -7.62 -6.65
CA LEU A 52 6.63 -6.76 -6.56
C LEU A 52 6.02 -6.84 -5.16
N LEU A 53 5.91 -5.70 -4.47
CA LEU A 53 5.21 -5.64 -3.19
C LEU A 53 3.73 -5.36 -3.45
N LEU A 54 2.89 -6.29 -3.00
CA LEU A 54 1.44 -6.22 -3.09
C LEU A 54 0.82 -6.42 -1.70
N GLY A 55 -0.43 -6.02 -1.53
CA GLY A 55 -1.14 -6.16 -0.27
C GLY A 55 -2.19 -5.08 -0.08
N SER A 56 -3.15 -5.32 0.81
CA SER A 56 -4.19 -4.35 1.17
C SER A 56 -3.60 -3.06 1.76
N GLY A 57 -4.41 -2.01 1.83
CA GLY A 57 -4.05 -0.79 2.55
C GLY A 57 -3.60 -1.12 3.97
N ASP A 58 -2.54 -0.46 4.44
CA ASP A 58 -2.02 -0.64 5.80
C ASP A 58 -1.48 -2.04 6.17
N SER A 59 -1.18 -2.90 5.19
CA SER A 59 -0.56 -4.20 5.47
C SER A 59 0.93 -4.14 5.85
N GLY A 60 1.56 -2.96 5.74
CA GLY A 60 2.97 -2.72 6.09
C GLY A 60 3.97 -2.75 4.93
N LYS A 61 3.51 -2.58 3.67
CA LYS A 61 4.38 -2.60 2.47
C LYS A 61 5.55 -1.62 2.58
N SER A 62 5.24 -0.36 2.85
CA SER A 62 6.25 0.69 2.99
C SER A 62 7.13 0.49 4.22
N THR A 63 6.62 -0.17 5.27
CA THR A 63 7.43 -0.55 6.44
C THR A 63 8.48 -1.58 6.07
N ILE A 64 8.10 -2.61 5.30
CA ILE A 64 9.06 -3.60 4.77
C ILE A 64 10.12 -2.94 3.89
N LEU A 65 9.74 -2.01 3.00
CA LEU A 65 10.72 -1.28 2.19
C LEU A 65 11.71 -0.47 3.04
N LYS A 66 11.23 0.23 4.07
CA LYS A 66 12.11 0.97 4.98
C LYS A 66 13.06 0.04 5.72
N GLN A 67 12.59 -1.11 6.17
CA GLN A 67 13.44 -2.11 6.82
C GLN A 67 14.47 -2.70 5.85
N MET A 68 14.10 -2.98 4.60
CA MET A 68 15.06 -3.43 3.59
C MET A 68 16.18 -2.41 3.41
N ARG A 69 15.87 -1.11 3.41
CA ARG A 69 16.91 -0.07 3.41
C ARG A 69 17.83 -0.17 4.64
N LEU A 70 17.29 -0.37 5.83
CA LEU A 70 18.10 -0.53 7.04
C LEU A 70 18.97 -1.81 7.00
N ILE A 71 18.38 -2.95 6.64
CA ILE A 71 19.05 -4.26 6.59
C ILE A 71 20.23 -4.24 5.61
N HIS A 72 20.02 -3.67 4.41
CA HIS A 72 21.03 -3.55 3.36
C HIS A 72 21.87 -2.26 3.46
N ARG A 73 21.73 -1.49 4.56
CA ARG A 73 22.49 -0.25 4.82
C ARG A 73 22.39 0.79 3.68
N VAL A 74 21.21 0.91 3.07
CA VAL A 74 20.88 1.99 2.14
C VAL A 74 20.48 3.21 2.96
N PRO A 75 21.33 4.25 3.07
CA PRO A 75 21.08 5.38 3.96
C PRO A 75 19.85 6.19 3.50
N PHE A 76 19.17 6.81 4.46
CA PHE A 76 18.22 7.89 4.18
C PHE A 76 18.98 9.20 4.01
N SER A 77 18.67 9.94 2.96
CA SER A 77 19.23 11.27 2.74
C SER A 77 18.73 12.27 3.78
N ALA A 78 19.46 13.37 3.98
CA ALA A 78 19.04 14.41 4.92
C ALA A 78 17.65 14.99 4.58
N ALA A 79 17.33 15.11 3.29
CA ALA A 79 16.02 15.56 2.81
C ALA A 79 14.90 14.56 3.14
N GLU A 80 15.16 13.25 3.03
CA GLU A 80 14.20 12.22 3.43
C GLU A 80 13.99 12.21 4.94
N ILE A 81 15.06 12.33 5.73
CA ILE A 81 14.98 12.41 7.19
C ILE A 81 14.15 13.63 7.60
N GLU A 82 14.37 14.78 6.97
CA GLU A 82 13.57 15.98 7.20
C GLU A 82 12.10 15.79 6.82
N SER A 83 11.82 15.15 5.69
CA SER A 83 10.45 14.80 5.29
C SER A 83 9.79 13.87 6.32
N TYR A 84 10.51 12.89 6.85
CA TYR A 84 10.00 12.01 7.91
C TYR A 84 9.74 12.77 9.22
N ARG A 85 10.57 13.77 9.55
CA ARG A 85 10.34 14.62 10.72
C ARG A 85 9.01 15.35 10.62
N GLN A 86 8.71 15.92 9.46
CA GLN A 86 7.42 16.57 9.18
C GLN A 86 6.26 15.58 9.26
N LEU A 87 6.42 14.40 8.66
CA LEU A 87 5.42 13.32 8.72
C LEU A 87 5.18 12.78 10.15
N VAL A 88 6.20 12.74 11.01
CA VAL A 88 6.00 12.36 12.43
C VAL A 88 5.08 13.35 13.12
N PHE A 89 5.29 14.65 12.93
CA PHE A 89 4.39 15.67 13.48
C PHE A 89 2.98 15.52 12.92
N GLU A 90 2.84 15.35 11.61
CA GLU A 90 1.56 15.10 10.95
C GLU A 90 0.85 13.87 11.54
N ASN A 91 1.59 12.78 11.75
CA ASN A 91 1.07 11.54 12.34
C ASN A 91 0.52 11.78 13.76
N LEU A 92 1.19 12.59 14.58
CA LEU A 92 0.70 12.95 15.91
C LEU A 92 -0.65 13.67 15.85
N VAL A 93 -0.74 14.74 15.06
CA VAL A 93 -1.93 15.61 15.02
C VAL A 93 -3.09 14.97 14.26
N ARG A 94 -2.82 14.37 13.09
CA ARG A 94 -3.85 13.70 12.27
C ARG A 94 -4.30 12.40 12.91
N GLY A 95 -3.39 11.65 13.51
CA GLY A 95 -3.77 10.42 14.21
C GLY A 95 -4.61 10.68 15.45
N LEU A 96 -4.28 11.72 16.25
CA LEU A 96 -5.12 12.11 17.37
C LEU A 96 -6.49 12.62 16.88
N ARG A 97 -6.55 13.34 15.76
CA ARG A 97 -7.82 13.75 15.15
C ARG A 97 -8.71 12.56 14.81
N TYR A 98 -8.18 11.51 14.18
CA TYR A 98 -8.96 10.29 13.92
C TYR A 98 -9.51 9.66 15.20
N LEU A 99 -8.74 9.68 16.28
CA LEU A 99 -9.18 9.19 17.58
C LEU A 99 -10.26 10.09 18.20
N LEU A 100 -10.18 11.40 18.00
CA LEU A 100 -11.20 12.36 18.46
C LEU A 100 -12.51 12.22 17.66
N GLU A 101 -12.43 12.08 16.34
CA GLU A 101 -13.59 11.79 15.48
C GLU A 101 -14.26 10.47 15.90
N ALA A 102 -13.46 9.43 16.20
CA ALA A 102 -13.97 8.15 16.70
C ALA A 102 -14.70 8.28 18.05
N LEU A 103 -14.35 9.25 18.91
CA LEU A 103 -15.09 9.47 20.15
C LEU A 103 -16.55 9.84 19.87
N GLU A 104 -16.79 10.72 18.90
CA GLU A 104 -18.14 11.16 18.51
C GLU A 104 -18.97 9.98 18.01
N ASP A 105 -18.38 9.16 17.12
CA ASP A 105 -19.02 7.96 16.57
C ASP A 105 -19.36 6.92 17.65
N LEU A 106 -18.53 6.83 18.69
CA LEU A 106 -18.72 5.93 19.82
C LEU A 106 -19.66 6.48 20.90
N GLY A 107 -20.17 7.71 20.74
CA GLY A 107 -21.01 8.38 21.73
C GLY A 107 -20.25 8.73 23.02
N LEU A 108 -18.95 9.00 22.90
CA LEU A 108 -18.03 9.30 23.99
C LEU A 108 -17.73 10.81 24.01
N GLU A 109 -18.28 11.54 24.99
CA GLU A 109 -18.10 12.99 25.06
C GLU A 109 -16.92 13.39 25.96
N LEU A 110 -16.02 14.23 25.43
CA LEU A 110 -14.94 14.82 26.21
C LEU A 110 -15.49 15.82 27.23
N PRO A 111 -14.99 15.83 28.48
CA PRO A 111 -15.35 16.85 29.45
C PRO A 111 -14.88 18.24 28.99
N GLU A 112 -15.63 19.30 29.30
CA GLU A 112 -15.28 20.67 28.87
C GLU A 112 -13.97 21.18 29.49
N GLU A 113 -13.71 20.79 30.74
CA GLU A 113 -12.54 21.16 31.51
C GLU A 113 -11.81 19.91 32.03
N TYR A 114 -10.48 19.98 32.02
CA TYR A 114 -9.61 19.01 32.66
C TYR A 114 -8.88 19.65 33.84
N ASP A 115 -9.18 19.14 35.04
CA ASP A 115 -8.44 19.45 36.26
C ASP A 115 -7.37 18.37 36.47
N PRO A 116 -6.08 18.66 36.20
CA PRO A 116 -5.04 17.71 36.55
C PRO A 116 -5.02 17.48 38.06
N PRO A 117 -4.81 16.23 38.53
CA PRO A 117 -4.62 15.98 39.95
C PRO A 117 -3.34 16.69 40.42
N GLU A 118 -3.48 17.81 41.12
CA GLU A 118 -2.34 18.52 41.73
C GLU A 118 -1.93 17.84 43.06
N PRO A 119 -0.62 17.79 43.36
CA PRO A 119 -0.15 17.57 44.71
C PRO A 119 -0.44 18.82 45.56
N GLU A 120 -1.37 18.69 46.51
CA GLU A 120 -1.66 19.64 47.62
C GLU A 120 -1.99 21.10 47.23
N GLY A 121 -3.29 21.35 47.02
CA GLY A 121 -3.94 22.56 47.55
C GLY A 121 -3.96 23.83 46.68
N ARG A 122 -3.45 23.84 45.44
CA ARG A 122 -3.68 24.95 44.50
C ARG A 122 -4.64 24.51 43.38
N ARG A 123 -5.89 25.00 43.41
CA ARG A 123 -6.76 24.92 42.24
C ARG A 123 -6.26 25.92 41.20
N ARG A 124 -5.50 25.47 40.20
CA ARG A 124 -5.34 26.21 38.94
C ARG A 124 -6.67 26.14 38.17
N ARG A 125 -6.99 27.19 37.39
CA ARG A 125 -8.13 27.18 36.46
C ARG A 125 -7.94 26.00 35.49
N GLY A 126 -8.96 25.15 35.33
CA GLY A 126 -8.91 23.96 34.48
C GLY A 126 -8.43 24.27 33.07
N ALA A 127 -7.70 23.32 32.46
CA ALA A 127 -7.33 23.43 31.06
C ALA A 127 -8.57 23.10 30.20
N SER A 128 -8.88 23.95 29.22
CA SER A 128 -10.02 23.72 28.33
C SER A 128 -9.66 22.69 27.27
N LEU A 129 -10.23 21.48 27.37
CA LEU A 129 -10.00 20.41 26.39
C LEU A 129 -10.58 20.78 25.02
N LYS A 130 -11.68 21.54 24.99
CA LYS A 130 -12.27 22.05 23.74
C LYS A 130 -11.28 22.88 22.92
N ARG A 131 -10.49 23.74 23.58
CA ARG A 131 -9.43 24.52 22.92
C ARG A 131 -8.28 23.63 22.43
N ASP A 132 -7.99 22.57 23.17
CA ASP A 132 -6.95 21.61 22.77
C ASP A 132 -7.37 20.84 21.50
N VAL A 133 -8.64 20.42 21.42
CA VAL A 133 -9.23 19.79 20.24
C VAL A 133 -9.14 20.73 19.03
N GLU A 134 -9.65 21.96 19.15
CA GLU A 134 -9.63 22.97 18.08
C GLU A 134 -8.20 23.22 17.57
N MET A 135 -7.22 23.25 18.48
CA MET A 135 -5.82 23.42 18.11
C MET A 135 -5.28 22.24 17.28
N VAL A 136 -5.63 21.00 17.61
CA VAL A 136 -5.21 19.80 16.88
C VAL A 136 -5.92 19.66 15.54
N GLU A 137 -7.21 20.00 15.48
CA GLU A 137 -8.02 20.00 14.25
C GLU A 137 -7.54 21.03 13.23
N HIS A 138 -6.97 22.14 13.70
CA HIS A 138 -6.43 23.20 12.85
C HIS A 138 -4.90 23.27 12.92
N ALA A 139 -4.24 22.15 13.22
CA ALA A 139 -2.79 22.07 13.19
C ALA A 139 -2.25 22.36 11.77
N GLU A 140 -1.26 23.25 11.70
CA GLU A 140 -0.57 23.60 10.46
C GLU A 140 0.61 22.66 10.21
N ASP A 141 0.93 22.44 8.94
CA ASP A 141 2.14 21.71 8.54
C ASP A 141 3.39 22.50 8.95
N ILE A 142 4.43 21.77 9.34
CA ILE A 142 5.72 22.34 9.73
C ILE A 142 6.65 22.41 8.52
N ARG A 143 7.49 23.45 8.46
CA ARG A 143 8.43 23.66 7.35
C ARG A 143 9.79 23.04 7.61
N ASP A 144 10.61 23.00 6.57
CA ASP A 144 12.00 22.54 6.62
C ASP A 144 12.79 23.23 7.74
N GLY A 145 13.36 22.44 8.64
CA GLY A 145 14.19 22.92 9.75
C GLY A 145 13.43 23.60 10.89
N GLU A 146 12.10 23.73 10.83
CA GLU A 146 11.30 24.27 11.93
C GLU A 146 11.03 23.18 12.98
N PRO A 147 11.44 23.33 14.25
CA PRO A 147 11.16 22.36 15.29
C PRO A 147 9.64 22.22 15.53
N PHE A 148 9.23 21.13 16.18
CA PHE A 148 7.82 20.93 16.48
C PHE A 148 7.29 22.09 17.34
N PRO A 149 6.18 22.75 16.95
CA PRO A 149 5.75 23.94 17.67
C PRO A 149 5.33 23.59 19.09
N VAL A 150 6.09 24.07 20.08
CA VAL A 150 5.95 23.74 21.51
C VAL A 150 4.53 23.95 22.04
N ARG A 151 3.74 24.84 21.41
CA ARG A 151 2.32 25.06 21.73
C ARG A 151 1.47 23.78 21.66
N TYR A 152 1.81 22.79 20.81
CA TYR A 152 1.09 21.53 20.68
C TYR A 152 1.46 20.50 21.76
N PHE A 153 2.59 20.65 22.45
CA PHE A 153 3.07 19.66 23.42
C PHE A 153 2.07 19.41 24.55
N ALA A 154 1.58 20.47 25.19
CA ALA A 154 0.67 20.36 26.32
C ALA A 154 -0.76 19.88 25.91
N PRO A 155 -1.38 20.40 24.83
CA PRO A 155 -2.63 19.87 24.27
C PRO A 155 -2.57 18.38 23.94
N LEU A 156 -1.57 17.95 23.14
CA LEU A 156 -1.41 16.55 22.75
C LEU A 156 -1.24 15.64 23.98
N THR A 157 -0.43 16.07 24.95
CA THR A 157 -0.21 15.33 26.20
C THR A 157 -1.50 15.21 27.02
N ARG A 158 -2.30 16.28 27.16
CA ARG A 158 -3.54 16.24 27.95
C ARG A 158 -4.61 15.40 27.30
N LEU A 159 -4.80 15.53 25.99
CA LEU A 159 -5.80 14.78 25.24
C LEU A 159 -5.49 13.28 25.30
N TRP A 160 -4.24 12.87 25.02
CA TRP A 160 -3.84 11.46 25.07
C TRP A 160 -4.00 10.81 26.45
N LYS A 161 -3.92 11.60 27.52
CA LYS A 161 -4.05 11.12 28.90
C LYS A 161 -5.50 10.94 29.36
N GLN A 162 -6.50 11.40 28.61
CA GLN A 162 -7.89 11.25 29.02
C GLN A 162 -8.31 9.78 29.03
N ASP A 163 -9.03 9.36 30.07
CA ASP A 163 -9.53 7.98 30.17
C ASP A 163 -10.46 7.65 29.00
N ILE A 164 -11.27 8.61 28.57
CA ILE A 164 -12.17 8.42 27.43
C ILE A 164 -11.43 8.19 26.11
N VAL A 165 -10.28 8.85 25.93
CA VAL A 165 -9.39 8.66 24.77
C VAL A 165 -8.76 7.26 24.82
N ARG A 166 -8.42 6.76 26.02
CA ARG A 166 -7.97 5.36 26.19
C ARG A 166 -9.08 4.36 25.90
N THR A 167 -10.32 4.66 26.30
CA THR A 167 -11.50 3.82 26.00
C THR A 167 -11.75 3.74 24.50
N ALA A 168 -11.69 4.87 23.79
CA ALA A 168 -11.80 4.88 22.32
C ALA A 168 -10.64 4.16 21.65
N TRP A 169 -9.41 4.33 22.14
CA TRP A 169 -8.24 3.61 21.64
C TRP A 169 -8.40 2.09 21.75
N ALA A 170 -8.94 1.59 22.86
CA ALA A 170 -9.20 0.16 23.05
C ALA A 170 -10.24 -0.40 22.06
N ARG A 171 -11.11 0.46 21.52
CA ARG A 171 -12.08 0.17 20.45
C ARG A 171 -11.63 0.66 19.08
N GLY A 172 -10.35 1.01 18.94
CA GLY A 172 -9.82 1.62 17.72
C GLY A 172 -9.89 0.73 16.49
N ASN A 173 -10.15 -0.56 16.65
CA ASN A 173 -10.42 -1.48 15.56
C ASN A 173 -11.73 -1.14 14.80
N GLU A 174 -12.71 -0.54 15.48
CA GLU A 174 -13.99 -0.12 14.89
C GLU A 174 -13.85 1.14 14.00
N ALA A 175 -12.78 1.92 14.20
CA ALA A 175 -12.57 3.22 13.55
C ALA A 175 -11.24 3.33 12.76
N ALA A 176 -10.57 2.21 12.51
CA ALA A 176 -9.30 2.14 11.78
C ALA A 176 -8.21 3.11 12.30
N ILE A 177 -8.09 3.22 13.63
CA ILE A 177 -7.17 4.17 14.26
C ILE A 177 -5.71 3.74 14.03
N PRO A 178 -4.79 4.66 13.65
CA PRO A 178 -3.38 4.32 13.44
C PRO A 178 -2.70 3.80 14.71
N GLU A 179 -2.23 2.56 14.66
CA GLU A 179 -1.54 1.87 15.77
C GLU A 179 -0.19 2.49 16.17
N ASN A 180 0.46 3.24 15.29
CA ASN A 180 1.74 3.91 15.56
C ASN A 180 1.63 5.08 16.55
N LEU A 181 0.41 5.54 16.88
CA LEU A 181 0.21 6.62 17.85
C LEU A 181 0.73 6.23 19.24
N HIS A 182 0.47 4.99 19.69
CA HIS A 182 0.98 4.54 20.98
C HIS A 182 2.50 4.66 21.10
N TYR A 183 3.24 4.38 20.02
CA TYR A 183 4.69 4.55 20.00
C TYR A 183 5.11 6.02 20.15
N PHE A 184 4.56 6.92 19.34
CA PHE A 184 4.96 8.33 19.39
C PHE A 184 4.49 9.05 20.66
N PHE A 185 3.27 8.78 21.13
CA PHE A 185 2.73 9.39 22.34
C PHE A 185 3.36 8.85 23.64
N SER A 186 4.06 7.72 23.59
CA SER A 186 4.80 7.19 24.75
C SER A 186 5.97 8.08 25.19
N ASP A 187 6.52 8.88 24.26
CA ASP A 187 7.67 9.75 24.50
C ASP A 187 7.58 11.05 23.69
N LEU A 188 6.51 11.82 23.94
CA LEU A 188 6.35 13.16 23.37
C LEU A 188 7.52 14.12 23.70
N PRO A 189 8.11 14.12 24.92
CA PRO A 189 9.21 15.05 25.23
C PRO A 189 10.39 14.95 24.27
N ARG A 190 10.80 13.72 23.90
CA ARG A 190 11.87 13.49 22.92
C ARG A 190 11.55 14.09 21.55
N LEU A 191 10.29 13.98 21.11
CA LEU A 191 9.83 14.47 19.81
C LEU A 191 9.75 16.00 19.75
N PHE A 192 9.46 16.65 20.88
CA PHE A 192 9.37 18.10 20.99
C PHE A 192 10.69 18.78 21.39
N ASP A 193 11.78 18.02 21.50
CA ASP A 193 13.12 18.60 21.62
C ASP A 193 13.45 19.39 20.35
N PRO A 194 13.89 20.66 20.43
CA PRO A 194 14.25 21.45 19.25
C PRO A 194 15.37 20.84 18.39
N ALA A 195 16.19 19.95 18.95
CA ALA A 195 17.24 19.21 18.25
C ALA A 195 16.77 17.82 17.79
N TYR A 196 15.46 17.52 17.84
CA TYR A 196 14.92 16.24 17.42
C TYR A 196 15.24 15.93 15.95
N VAL A 197 15.89 14.79 15.74
CA VAL A 197 16.09 14.16 14.44
C VAL A 197 15.44 12.78 14.50
N PRO A 198 14.60 12.40 13.52
CA PRO A 198 13.98 11.08 13.48
C PRO A 198 15.00 9.97 13.56
N THR A 199 14.78 9.06 14.51
CA THR A 199 15.55 7.82 14.58
C THR A 199 15.11 6.85 13.48
N GLU A 200 15.92 5.83 13.21
CA GLU A 200 15.53 4.76 12.28
C GLU A 200 14.19 4.12 12.67
N GLN A 201 13.94 3.95 13.98
CA GLN A 201 12.70 3.41 14.49
C GLN A 201 11.50 4.35 14.29
N ASP A 202 11.71 5.66 14.42
CA ASP A 202 10.69 6.66 14.09
C ASP A 202 10.34 6.55 12.60
N ILE A 203 11.35 6.56 11.72
CA ILE A 203 11.16 6.45 10.26
C ILE A 203 10.35 5.19 9.89
N VAL A 204 10.72 4.04 10.44
CA VAL A 204 10.02 2.76 10.21
C VAL A 204 8.55 2.82 10.66
N ARG A 205 8.27 3.44 11.82
CA ARG A 205 6.92 3.54 12.39
C ARG A 205 6.09 4.69 11.86
N THR A 206 6.69 5.67 11.19
CA THR A 206 5.96 6.77 10.55
C THR A 206 5.08 6.23 9.43
N ARG A 207 3.80 6.54 9.49
CA ARG A 207 2.84 6.27 8.43
C ARG A 207 2.97 7.36 7.36
N ALA A 208 3.31 6.94 6.15
CA ALA A 208 3.28 7.77 4.96
C ALA A 208 2.30 7.14 3.96
N ARG A 209 1.46 7.95 3.32
CA ARG A 209 0.61 7.45 2.24
C ARG A 209 1.48 7.27 1.00
N THR A 210 1.66 6.04 0.52
CA THR A 210 2.32 5.81 -0.77
C THR A 210 1.42 6.35 -1.87
N ILE A 211 1.97 7.15 -2.77
CA ILE A 211 1.28 7.66 -3.95
C ILE A 211 2.04 7.15 -5.18
N GLY A 212 1.34 6.46 -6.07
CA GLY A 212 1.91 5.94 -7.31
C GLY A 212 2.82 4.72 -7.11
N ILE A 213 3.90 4.68 -7.87
CA ILE A 213 4.83 3.54 -7.95
C ILE A 213 6.18 4.01 -7.45
N THR A 214 6.74 3.31 -6.48
CA THR A 214 8.09 3.57 -5.99
C THR A 214 8.98 2.36 -6.23
N GLU A 215 10.17 2.60 -6.74
CA GLU A 215 11.14 1.57 -7.07
C GLU A 215 12.38 1.78 -6.22
N THR A 216 12.87 0.73 -5.59
CA THR A 216 14.10 0.77 -4.77
C THR A 216 14.97 -0.42 -5.11
N THR A 217 16.23 -0.15 -5.44
CA THR A 217 17.21 -1.18 -5.79
C THR A 217 18.10 -1.49 -4.59
N PHE A 218 18.31 -2.77 -4.34
CA PHE A 218 19.18 -3.30 -3.29
C PHE A 218 20.27 -4.19 -3.90
N ALA A 219 21.47 -4.13 -3.35
CA ALA A 219 22.54 -5.06 -3.71
C ALA A 219 22.43 -6.33 -2.87
N LEU A 220 22.16 -7.46 -3.51
CA LEU A 220 21.95 -8.74 -2.87
C LEU A 220 22.98 -9.78 -3.35
N ARG A 221 23.98 -10.11 -2.51
CA ARG A 221 24.95 -11.19 -2.75
C ARG A 221 25.56 -11.22 -4.19
N GLY A 222 25.72 -10.05 -4.82
CA GLY A 222 26.26 -9.90 -6.19
C GLY A 222 25.22 -9.76 -7.31
N MET A 223 23.92 -9.80 -6.98
CA MET A 223 22.79 -9.46 -7.85
C MET A 223 22.19 -8.11 -7.45
N GLU A 224 21.45 -7.49 -8.36
CA GLU A 224 20.60 -6.34 -8.05
C GLU A 224 19.16 -6.81 -7.87
N MET A 225 18.55 -6.46 -6.75
CA MET A 225 17.14 -6.70 -6.46
C MET A 225 16.38 -5.39 -6.61
N LEU A 226 15.40 -5.36 -7.50
CA LEU A 226 14.49 -4.23 -7.67
C LEU A 226 13.18 -4.52 -6.94
N MET A 227 12.92 -3.78 -5.87
CA MET A 227 11.62 -3.82 -5.19
C MET A 227 10.72 -2.71 -5.70
N VAL A 228 9.51 -3.08 -6.11
CA VAL A 228 8.50 -2.14 -6.61
C VAL A 228 7.32 -2.13 -5.64
N ASP A 229 7.10 -1.02 -4.93
CA ASP A 229 5.89 -0.80 -4.10
C ASP A 229 4.84 -0.07 -4.92
N LEU A 230 3.70 -0.75 -5.08
CA LEU A 230 2.52 -0.20 -5.72
C LEU A 230 1.61 0.38 -4.63
N ALA A 231 1.31 1.67 -4.74
CA ALA A 231 0.21 2.26 -4.00
C ALA A 231 -1.10 1.62 -4.45
N VAL A 232 -1.52 0.56 -3.75
CA VAL A 232 -2.86 -0.01 -3.92
C VAL A 232 -3.83 0.96 -3.25
N THR A 233 -4.21 2.01 -3.98
CA THR A 233 -5.47 2.74 -3.73
C THR A 233 -6.52 2.05 -4.59
N LEU A 234 -6.93 0.86 -4.14
CA LEU A 234 -8.03 0.10 -4.75
C LEU A 234 -8.93 -0.42 -3.63
N SER A 235 -9.39 0.47 -2.75
CA SER A 235 -10.68 0.29 -2.11
C SER A 235 -11.69 1.22 -2.79
N SER A 236 -12.79 0.61 -3.24
CA SER A 236 -14.12 1.18 -3.45
C SER A 236 -14.24 2.66 -3.88
N GLY A 237 -14.28 2.93 -5.20
CA GLY A 237 -14.47 4.30 -5.68
C GLY A 237 -14.95 4.53 -7.11
N VAL A 238 -15.80 3.68 -7.70
CA VAL A 238 -16.72 4.11 -8.78
C VAL A 238 -18.04 3.34 -8.68
N SER A 239 -18.98 3.85 -7.89
CA SER A 239 -20.41 3.63 -8.15
C SER A 239 -21.03 4.98 -8.45
N ALA A 240 -21.10 5.31 -9.74
CA ALA A 240 -22.12 6.14 -10.37
C ALA A 240 -21.69 6.39 -11.82
N ILE A 241 -22.37 5.76 -12.79
CA ILE A 241 -22.76 6.31 -14.12
C ILE A 241 -23.65 5.26 -14.82
N PRO A 242 -24.70 5.67 -15.54
CA PRO A 242 -25.89 4.86 -15.79
C PRO A 242 -25.74 3.91 -16.98
N ARG A 243 -26.47 2.79 -16.93
CA ARG A 243 -26.57 1.84 -18.04
C ARG A 243 -27.26 2.50 -19.25
N PRO A 244 -26.70 2.43 -20.47
CA PRO A 244 -27.47 2.65 -21.69
C PRO A 244 -28.20 1.36 -22.07
N GLY A 245 -29.52 1.44 -22.23
CA GLY A 245 -30.31 0.42 -22.91
C GLY A 245 -31.08 -0.55 -22.02
N TRP A 246 -32.05 -0.05 -21.25
CA TRP A 246 -33.20 -0.86 -20.87
C TRP A 246 -34.48 -0.08 -21.17
N ASP A 247 -35.12 -0.48 -22.27
CA ASP A 247 -36.34 0.08 -22.82
C ASP A 247 -37.51 -0.46 -21.98
N ALA A 248 -37.98 0.36 -21.03
CA ALA A 248 -39.13 0.02 -20.19
C ALA A 248 -40.44 0.22 -20.97
N ARG A 249 -40.95 -0.85 -21.60
CA ARG A 249 -42.38 -0.95 -21.94
C ARG A 249 -42.93 -2.36 -21.73
N ARG A 250 -43.96 -2.42 -20.86
CA ARG A 250 -44.89 -3.53 -20.54
C ARG A 250 -44.25 -4.60 -19.64
N GLY A 251 -44.84 -5.09 -18.54
CA GLY A 251 -46.19 -4.99 -18.00
C GLY A 251 -46.52 -6.34 -17.33
N GLN A 252 -47.01 -6.29 -16.09
CA GLN A 252 -47.76 -7.32 -15.35
C GLN A 252 -47.09 -8.67 -14.97
N GLY A 253 -47.03 -8.89 -13.65
CA GLY A 253 -47.60 -10.07 -12.98
C GLY A 253 -46.76 -11.34 -12.86
N GLY A 254 -46.58 -11.84 -11.63
CA GLY A 254 -46.30 -13.26 -11.37
C GLY A 254 -45.36 -13.56 -10.21
N LEU A 255 -45.89 -14.18 -9.16
CA LEU A 255 -45.20 -14.77 -8.01
C LEU A 255 -44.22 -15.90 -8.44
N GLY A 256 -43.05 -15.99 -7.80
CA GLY A 256 -42.12 -17.11 -7.93
C GLY A 256 -40.90 -17.01 -7.00
N ALA A 257 -40.60 -18.10 -6.30
CA ALA A 257 -39.65 -18.28 -5.18
C ALA A 257 -38.19 -17.78 -5.41
N PRO A 258 -37.42 -17.50 -4.33
CA PRO A 258 -36.03 -17.06 -4.46
C PRO A 258 -35.12 -18.23 -4.88
N ARG A 259 -34.44 -18.06 -6.01
CA ARG A 259 -33.30 -18.88 -6.43
C ARG A 259 -31.98 -18.26 -5.93
N PRO A 260 -30.93 -19.06 -5.70
CA PRO A 260 -29.73 -18.62 -5.00
C PRO A 260 -28.95 -17.58 -5.82
N LEU A 261 -28.51 -16.53 -5.14
CA LEU A 261 -27.62 -15.50 -5.67
C LEU A 261 -26.32 -16.15 -6.16
N SER A 262 -26.13 -16.15 -7.49
CA SER A 262 -24.84 -16.42 -8.11
C SER A 262 -23.93 -15.20 -7.88
N TRP A 263 -22.88 -15.36 -7.09
CA TRP A 263 -21.86 -14.34 -6.82
C TRP A 263 -20.86 -14.15 -7.98
N ALA A 264 -21.33 -14.28 -9.22
CA ALA A 264 -20.51 -14.02 -10.42
C ALA A 264 -20.60 -12.53 -10.79
N GLY A 265 -19.91 -11.71 -10.01
CA GLY A 265 -19.74 -10.27 -10.23
C GLY A 265 -18.41 -9.85 -9.64
N LEU A 266 -17.33 -10.41 -10.22
CA LEU A 266 -15.96 -10.18 -9.82
C LEU A 266 -15.62 -8.68 -9.91
N GLY A 267 -14.99 -8.18 -8.85
CA GLY A 267 -14.53 -6.81 -8.72
C GLY A 267 -13.42 -6.40 -9.69
N PRO A 268 -12.73 -5.28 -9.43
CA PRO A 268 -12.04 -4.45 -10.43
C PRO A 268 -10.88 -5.11 -11.21
N TRP A 269 -10.45 -6.31 -10.84
CA TRP A 269 -9.34 -7.01 -11.50
C TRP A 269 -9.72 -7.70 -12.82
N THR A 270 -10.98 -8.11 -13.01
CA THR A 270 -11.44 -8.76 -14.26
C THR A 270 -11.49 -7.78 -15.44
N GLU A 271 -11.91 -6.53 -15.22
CA GLU A 271 -11.92 -5.49 -16.28
C GLU A 271 -10.52 -4.91 -16.56
N LEU A 272 -9.56 -5.04 -15.63
CA LEU A 272 -8.20 -4.54 -15.78
C LEU A 272 -7.33 -5.37 -16.75
N ALA A 273 -7.71 -6.62 -17.03
CA ALA A 273 -6.93 -7.53 -17.88
C ALA A 273 -7.55 -7.79 -19.28
N ASP A 274 -8.89 -7.68 -19.43
CA ASP A 274 -9.57 -7.94 -20.72
C ASP A 274 -9.71 -6.70 -21.62
N GLY A 275 -9.36 -5.51 -21.14
CA GLY A 275 -9.48 -4.23 -21.86
C GLY A 275 -8.38 -3.93 -22.90
N ALA A 276 -7.73 -4.93 -23.49
CA ALA A 276 -6.71 -4.72 -24.53
C ALA A 276 -7.28 -4.39 -25.92
N ASN A 277 -8.61 -4.38 -26.09
CA ASN A 277 -9.28 -3.93 -27.32
C ASN A 277 -10.60 -3.20 -26.99
N ALA A 278 -10.53 -1.94 -26.55
CA ALA A 278 -11.68 -1.04 -26.59
C ALA A 278 -11.22 0.41 -26.66
N ASP A 279 -11.30 0.98 -27.85
CA ASP A 279 -11.17 2.42 -28.08
C ASP A 279 -12.39 3.15 -27.50
N GLU A 280 -12.25 3.81 -26.34
CA GLU A 280 -13.08 4.97 -25.99
C GLU A 280 -12.33 5.97 -25.07
N PRO A 281 -12.56 7.31 -25.19
CA PRO A 281 -11.69 8.33 -24.63
C PRO A 281 -12.28 8.99 -23.37
N VAL A 282 -11.62 8.82 -22.22
CA VAL A 282 -11.78 9.71 -21.06
C VAL A 282 -10.40 10.07 -20.51
N GLY A 283 -10.13 11.38 -20.41
CA GLY A 283 -8.84 11.97 -20.07
C GLY A 283 -8.45 11.82 -18.59
N GLY A 284 -7.16 11.97 -18.31
CA GLY A 284 -6.59 12.06 -16.95
C GLY A 284 -6.07 10.73 -16.38
N GLN A 285 -6.89 9.68 -16.32
CA GLN A 285 -6.52 8.40 -15.68
C GLN A 285 -5.77 7.40 -16.58
N LYS A 286 -5.73 7.60 -17.91
CA LYS A 286 -5.07 6.68 -18.85
C LYS A 286 -3.53 6.64 -18.71
N SER A 287 -2.89 7.70 -18.21
CA SER A 287 -1.43 7.76 -18.08
C SER A 287 -0.90 6.90 -16.93
N GLU A 288 -1.58 6.91 -15.78
CA GLU A 288 -1.23 6.06 -14.62
C GLU A 288 -1.49 4.58 -14.92
N ARG A 289 -2.65 4.24 -15.50
CA ARG A 289 -3.03 2.84 -15.82
C ARG A 289 -2.06 2.15 -16.80
N ARG A 290 -1.44 2.89 -17.72
CA ARG A 290 -0.41 2.34 -18.63
C ARG A 290 0.92 2.07 -17.93
N LYS A 291 1.29 2.81 -16.88
CA LYS A 291 2.53 2.58 -16.11
C LYS A 291 2.48 1.23 -15.38
N TRP A 292 1.30 0.83 -14.90
CA TRP A 292 1.12 -0.38 -14.10
C TRP A 292 1.41 -1.66 -14.89
N ILE A 293 1.04 -1.71 -16.17
CA ILE A 293 1.29 -2.87 -17.06
C ILE A 293 2.80 -3.16 -17.19
N HIS A 294 3.64 -2.12 -17.21
CA HIS A 294 5.10 -2.29 -17.26
C HIS A 294 5.69 -2.82 -15.95
N CYS A 295 5.06 -2.55 -14.80
CA CYS A 295 5.51 -3.09 -13.51
C CYS A 295 5.29 -4.60 -13.40
N PHE A 296 4.32 -5.16 -14.12
CA PHE A 296 3.99 -6.59 -14.08
C PHE A 296 4.76 -7.46 -15.09
N GLN A 297 5.54 -6.85 -15.99
CA GLN A 297 6.43 -7.58 -16.89
C GLN A 297 7.71 -8.02 -16.16
N ASP A 298 8.15 -9.25 -16.44
CA ASP A 298 9.40 -9.85 -15.96
C ASP A 298 9.56 -9.84 -14.43
N VAL A 299 8.46 -9.95 -13.68
CA VAL A 299 8.50 -10.07 -12.22
C VAL A 299 8.97 -11.47 -11.83
N THR A 300 10.08 -11.53 -11.09
CA THR A 300 10.65 -12.77 -10.57
C THR A 300 9.81 -13.33 -9.43
N SER A 301 9.41 -12.47 -8.49
CA SER A 301 8.62 -12.87 -7.31
C SER A 301 7.64 -11.78 -6.88
N ILE A 302 6.55 -12.20 -6.25
CA ILE A 302 5.58 -11.32 -5.59
C ILE A 302 5.72 -11.52 -4.09
N LEU A 303 5.89 -10.42 -3.37
CA LEU A 303 5.78 -10.36 -1.93
C LEU A 303 4.42 -9.77 -1.56
N PHE A 304 3.48 -10.61 -1.13
CA PHE A 304 2.16 -10.18 -0.73
C PHE A 304 2.08 -10.02 0.79
N LEU A 305 1.72 -8.82 1.26
CA LEU A 305 1.63 -8.50 2.68
C LEU A 305 0.17 -8.43 3.14
N VAL A 306 -0.10 -9.05 4.27
CA VAL A 306 -1.39 -9.05 4.97
C VAL A 306 -1.18 -8.62 6.41
N SER A 307 -2.04 -7.75 6.92
CA SER A 307 -2.11 -7.41 8.35
C SER A 307 -2.84 -8.50 9.12
N LEU A 308 -2.16 -9.26 9.99
CA LEU A 308 -2.82 -10.22 10.89
C LEU A 308 -3.74 -9.52 11.88
N SER A 309 -3.33 -8.38 12.41
CA SER A 309 -4.14 -7.54 13.31
C SER A 309 -5.38 -6.95 12.64
N GLY A 310 -5.53 -7.09 11.32
CA GLY A 310 -6.67 -6.65 10.53
C GLY A 310 -7.91 -7.54 10.61
N TYR A 311 -7.87 -8.65 11.36
CA TYR A 311 -9.00 -9.57 11.45
C TYR A 311 -10.25 -8.96 12.08
N ASP A 312 -10.08 -7.97 12.97
CA ASP A 312 -11.15 -7.26 13.67
C ASP A 312 -11.25 -5.78 13.29
N GLN A 313 -10.50 -5.36 12.26
CA GLN A 313 -10.43 -3.96 11.82
C GLN A 313 -11.29 -3.71 10.58
N CYS A 314 -11.90 -2.52 10.54
CA CYS A 314 -12.53 -2.00 9.34
C CYS A 314 -11.50 -1.35 8.39
N LEU A 315 -11.91 -1.07 7.15
CA LEU A 315 -11.11 -0.27 6.22
C LEU A 315 -11.27 1.22 6.52
N VAL A 316 -10.22 2.00 6.26
CA VAL A 316 -10.27 3.48 6.39
C VAL A 316 -11.29 4.09 5.42
N GLU A 317 -11.45 3.49 4.24
CA GLU A 317 -12.34 3.99 3.18
C GLU A 317 -13.77 3.43 3.29
N ASP A 318 -13.95 2.32 4.00
CA ASP A 318 -15.25 1.66 4.20
C ASP A 318 -15.29 1.00 5.59
N ARG A 319 -16.02 1.62 6.51
CA ARG A 319 -16.12 1.17 7.90
C ARG A 319 -16.91 -0.12 8.08
N ASP A 320 -17.72 -0.51 7.10
CA ASP A 320 -18.50 -1.76 7.13
C ASP A 320 -17.71 -2.96 6.58
N ALA A 321 -16.59 -2.70 5.88
CA ALA A 321 -15.75 -3.73 5.29
C ALA A 321 -14.61 -4.16 6.22
N ASN A 322 -14.41 -5.47 6.36
CA ASN A 322 -13.33 -6.05 7.16
C ASN A 322 -12.00 -6.11 6.40
N GLN A 323 -10.92 -5.61 7.01
CA GLN A 323 -9.60 -5.51 6.38
C GLN A 323 -9.00 -6.87 5.99
N MET A 324 -9.16 -7.90 6.81
CA MET A 324 -8.63 -9.24 6.52
C MET A 324 -9.41 -9.94 5.38
N GLN A 325 -10.73 -9.75 5.31
CA GLN A 325 -11.54 -10.27 4.21
C GLN A 325 -11.20 -9.60 2.87
N ASP A 326 -10.97 -8.28 2.88
CA ASP A 326 -10.47 -7.55 1.70
C ASP A 326 -9.12 -8.12 1.24
N ALA A 327 -8.18 -8.31 2.17
CA ALA A 327 -6.88 -8.92 1.87
C ALA A 327 -7.01 -10.33 1.26
N MET A 328 -7.93 -11.17 1.75
CA MET A 328 -8.24 -12.47 1.17
C MET A 328 -8.79 -12.37 -0.26
N THR A 329 -9.64 -11.37 -0.53
CA THR A 329 -10.20 -11.13 -1.88
C THR A 329 -9.12 -10.72 -2.88
N ILE A 330 -8.21 -9.83 -2.48
CA ILE A 330 -7.07 -9.42 -3.30
C ILE A 330 -6.12 -10.60 -3.53
N TRP A 331 -5.83 -11.38 -2.48
CA TRP A 331 -5.01 -12.58 -2.56
C TRP A 331 -5.57 -13.59 -3.55
N ASP A 332 -6.86 -13.91 -3.46
CA ASP A 332 -7.54 -14.84 -4.37
C ASP A 332 -7.41 -14.38 -5.82
N SER A 333 -7.59 -13.08 -6.08
CA SER A 333 -7.43 -12.49 -7.41
C SER A 333 -6.01 -12.65 -7.97
N ILE A 334 -4.97 -12.44 -7.14
CA ILE A 334 -3.55 -12.62 -7.52
C ILE A 334 -3.25 -14.11 -7.80
N CYS A 335 -3.77 -15.00 -6.94
CA CYS A 335 -3.63 -16.44 -7.08
C CYS A 335 -4.34 -17.00 -8.31
N HIS A 336 -5.33 -16.31 -8.89
CA HIS A 336 -6.02 -16.75 -10.11
C HIS A 336 -5.58 -15.97 -11.37
N SER A 337 -4.78 -14.90 -11.22
CA SER A 337 -4.32 -14.07 -12.33
C SER A 337 -3.49 -14.83 -13.38
N GLN A 338 -3.73 -14.56 -14.66
CA GLN A 338 -2.97 -15.17 -15.77
C GLN A 338 -1.54 -14.63 -15.85
N TRP A 339 -1.34 -13.37 -15.45
CA TRP A 339 -0.04 -12.68 -15.49
C TRP A 339 0.99 -13.31 -14.56
N PHE A 340 0.55 -13.83 -13.42
CA PHE A 340 1.45 -14.35 -12.38
C PHE A 340 1.52 -15.87 -12.37
N LYS A 341 1.21 -16.54 -13.48
CA LYS A 341 1.21 -18.01 -13.55
C LYS A 341 2.57 -18.63 -13.20
N GLN A 342 3.65 -18.04 -13.69
CA GLN A 342 5.03 -18.54 -13.53
C GLN A 342 5.86 -17.82 -12.47
N THR A 343 5.33 -16.74 -11.88
CA THR A 343 6.02 -15.94 -10.85
C THR A 343 6.10 -16.71 -9.52
N SER A 344 7.07 -16.50 -8.65
CA SER A 344 6.99 -17.01 -7.26
C SER A 344 6.07 -16.12 -6.42
N ILE A 345 5.33 -16.66 -5.44
CA ILE A 345 4.55 -15.83 -4.50
C ILE A 345 4.96 -16.19 -3.08
N ILE A 346 5.28 -15.14 -2.32
CA ILE A 346 5.60 -15.20 -0.90
C ILE A 346 4.54 -14.38 -0.18
N LEU A 347 3.95 -14.98 0.87
CA LEU A 347 2.92 -14.36 1.69
C LEU A 347 3.51 -14.00 3.05
N PHE A 348 3.48 -12.71 3.40
CA PHE A 348 3.80 -12.22 4.73
C PHE A 348 2.52 -11.92 5.49
N LEU A 349 2.31 -12.69 6.57
CA LEU A 349 1.34 -12.43 7.61
C LEU A 349 2.01 -11.50 8.64
N ASN A 350 1.86 -10.21 8.43
CA ASN A 350 2.54 -9.14 9.16
C ASN A 350 1.75 -8.67 10.39
N LYS A 351 2.37 -7.84 11.24
CA LYS A 351 1.78 -7.28 12.47
C LYS A 351 1.38 -8.36 13.48
N ASP A 352 2.19 -9.39 13.56
CA ASP A 352 1.96 -10.52 14.45
C ASP A 352 2.06 -10.13 15.93
N ASP A 353 2.92 -9.16 16.26
CA ASP A 353 3.02 -8.53 17.58
C ASP A 353 1.69 -7.93 18.05
N LEU A 354 0.97 -7.26 17.16
CA LEU A 354 -0.34 -6.68 17.45
C LEU A 354 -1.44 -7.74 17.46
N PHE A 355 -1.31 -8.77 16.63
CA PHE A 355 -2.23 -9.90 16.63
C PHE A 355 -2.19 -10.66 17.97
N GLU A 356 -0.99 -10.94 18.50
CA GLU A 356 -0.81 -11.56 19.82
C GLU A 356 -1.46 -10.75 20.95
N GLN A 357 -1.37 -9.42 20.88
CA GLN A 357 -1.95 -8.53 21.89
C GLN A 357 -3.49 -8.51 21.83
N LYS A 358 -4.08 -8.61 20.63
CA LYS A 358 -5.53 -8.51 20.44
C LYS A 358 -6.29 -9.80 20.71
N ILE A 359 -5.72 -10.95 20.38
CA ILE A 359 -6.40 -12.24 20.46
C ILE A 359 -7.01 -12.57 21.84
N PRO A 360 -6.38 -12.21 22.98
CA PRO A 360 -6.98 -12.40 24.30
C PRO A 360 -8.24 -11.58 24.57
N THR A 361 -8.40 -10.41 23.92
CA THR A 361 -9.49 -9.46 24.18
C THR A 361 -10.53 -9.40 23.07
N SER A 362 -10.19 -9.80 21.84
CA SER A 362 -11.03 -9.75 20.65
C SER A 362 -11.08 -11.14 20.01
N ASP A 363 -12.15 -11.90 20.27
CA ASP A 363 -12.24 -13.29 19.81
C ASP A 363 -12.41 -13.37 18.28
N LEU A 364 -11.54 -14.18 17.66
CA LEU A 364 -11.52 -14.44 16.22
C LEU A 364 -12.86 -15.00 15.71
N LYS A 365 -13.58 -15.79 16.53
CA LYS A 365 -14.88 -16.39 16.14
C LYS A 365 -15.95 -15.36 15.80
N ASN A 366 -15.89 -14.18 16.39
CA ASN A 366 -16.86 -13.11 16.16
C ASN A 366 -16.79 -12.58 14.71
N PHE A 367 -15.60 -12.62 14.10
CA PHE A 367 -15.34 -12.12 12.75
C PHE A 367 -15.23 -13.25 11.72
N PHE A 368 -14.78 -14.43 12.17
CA PHE A 368 -14.58 -15.62 11.35
C PHE A 368 -15.31 -16.81 11.99
N PRO A 369 -16.63 -16.97 11.76
CA PRO A 369 -17.44 -18.01 12.42
C PRO A 369 -17.04 -19.45 12.10
N ASP A 370 -16.29 -19.67 11.02
CA ASP A 370 -15.72 -20.97 10.65
C ASP A 370 -14.41 -21.31 11.37
N PHE A 371 -13.91 -20.44 12.26
CA PHE A 371 -12.79 -20.73 13.14
C PHE A 371 -13.22 -21.70 14.25
N ASP A 372 -12.68 -22.91 14.21
CA ASP A 372 -12.96 -24.00 15.16
C ASP A 372 -11.94 -24.10 16.31
N GLY A 373 -10.94 -23.22 16.31
CA GLY A 373 -9.86 -23.22 17.29
C GLY A 373 -10.25 -22.72 18.69
N GLU A 374 -9.32 -22.86 19.62
CA GLU A 374 -9.42 -22.32 20.97
C GLU A 374 -9.34 -20.78 20.95
N SER A 375 -10.27 -20.12 21.63
CA SER A 375 -10.29 -18.65 21.76
C SER A 375 -9.11 -18.18 22.61
N GLY A 376 -8.55 -17.01 22.30
CA GLY A 376 -7.42 -16.44 23.04
C GLY A 376 -6.05 -17.06 22.74
N ASN A 377 -5.95 -18.04 21.82
CA ASN A 377 -4.68 -18.67 21.44
C ASN A 377 -4.16 -18.15 20.09
N ALA A 378 -3.16 -17.26 20.15
CA ALA A 378 -2.57 -16.66 18.95
C ALA A 378 -1.96 -17.69 17.99
N GLN A 379 -1.37 -18.77 18.52
CA GLN A 379 -0.78 -19.82 17.68
C GLN A 379 -1.83 -20.52 16.81
N VAL A 380 -2.98 -20.83 17.39
CA VAL A 380 -4.08 -21.46 16.66
C VAL A 380 -4.67 -20.50 15.62
N GLY A 381 -4.79 -19.20 15.95
CA GLY A 381 -5.21 -18.16 15.02
C GLY A 381 -4.26 -17.97 13.82
N ARG A 382 -2.95 -17.99 14.04
CA ARG A 382 -1.92 -17.95 12.98
C ARG A 382 -2.06 -19.13 12.02
N GLU A 383 -2.16 -20.34 12.57
CA GLU A 383 -2.29 -21.56 11.77
C GLU A 383 -3.62 -21.59 10.99
N TYR A 384 -4.69 -21.02 11.56
CA TYR A 384 -5.95 -20.83 10.86
C TYR A 384 -5.78 -19.94 9.62
N PHE A 385 -5.17 -18.75 9.76
CA PHE A 385 -4.97 -17.86 8.62
C PHE A 385 -4.02 -18.44 7.57
N LYS A 386 -2.91 -19.09 7.99
CA LYS A 386 -2.03 -19.83 7.07
C LYS A 386 -2.81 -20.84 6.23
N LYS A 387 -3.65 -21.66 6.87
CA LYS A 387 -4.50 -22.64 6.19
C LYS A 387 -5.51 -21.97 5.25
N ARG A 388 -6.12 -20.86 5.67
CA ARG A 388 -7.15 -20.16 4.87
C ARG A 388 -6.55 -19.56 3.60
N PHE A 389 -5.44 -18.83 3.70
CA PHE A 389 -4.72 -18.30 2.54
C PHE A 389 -4.15 -19.42 1.64
N GLY A 390 -3.61 -20.49 2.25
CA GLY A 390 -3.12 -21.66 1.51
C GLY A 390 -4.23 -22.36 0.72
N ARG A 391 -5.42 -22.54 1.29
CA ARG A 391 -6.59 -23.11 0.60
C ARG A 391 -7.05 -22.26 -0.58
N LEU A 392 -7.11 -20.93 -0.42
CA LEU A 392 -7.48 -20.03 -1.52
C LEU A 392 -6.51 -20.18 -2.70
N ALA A 393 -5.22 -20.29 -2.40
CA ALA A 393 -4.24 -20.47 -3.45
C ALA A 393 -4.28 -21.86 -4.13
N GLN A 394 -4.61 -22.92 -3.38
CA GLN A 394 -4.80 -24.27 -3.94
C GLN A 394 -6.03 -24.36 -4.86
N LYS A 395 -7.10 -23.62 -4.56
CA LYS A 395 -8.32 -23.57 -5.40
C LYS A 395 -8.05 -23.05 -6.81
N ALA A 396 -6.97 -22.29 -7.01
CA ALA A 396 -6.58 -21.78 -8.32
C ALA A 396 -6.17 -22.84 -9.34
N GLY A 397 -6.17 -24.13 -8.96
CA GLY A 397 -5.94 -25.24 -9.90
C GLY A 397 -4.57 -25.20 -10.56
N ARG A 398 -3.64 -24.43 -10.00
CA ARG A 398 -2.27 -24.33 -10.48
C ARG A 398 -1.54 -25.64 -10.16
N ALA A 399 -0.64 -26.03 -11.07
CA ALA A 399 0.09 -27.29 -11.03
C ALA A 399 0.66 -27.61 -9.63
N LYS A 400 0.78 -28.91 -9.32
CA LYS A 400 1.28 -29.49 -8.06
C LYS A 400 2.63 -28.94 -7.54
N ASP A 401 3.29 -28.02 -8.25
CA ASP A 401 4.68 -27.61 -8.05
C ASP A 401 4.88 -26.15 -7.62
N ARG A 402 3.83 -25.32 -7.46
CA ARG A 402 4.04 -23.96 -6.95
C ARG A 402 3.91 -23.90 -5.44
N GLU A 403 5.06 -23.95 -4.78
CA GLU A 403 5.17 -23.74 -3.34
C GLU A 403 4.87 -22.27 -3.01
N ILE A 404 3.99 -22.05 -2.04
CA ILE A 404 3.69 -20.72 -1.51
C ILE A 404 4.31 -20.64 -0.14
N TYR A 405 5.30 -19.78 -0.03
CA TYR A 405 6.01 -19.55 1.22
C TYR A 405 5.21 -18.59 2.08
N ILE A 406 4.74 -19.05 3.23
CA ILE A 406 3.98 -18.23 4.17
C ILE A 406 4.83 -17.96 5.40
N HIS A 407 5.19 -16.70 5.60
CA HIS A 407 5.96 -16.24 6.76
C HIS A 407 5.09 -15.39 7.68
N ILE A 408 5.26 -15.57 8.98
CA ILE A 408 4.73 -14.67 9.99
C ILE A 408 5.82 -13.63 10.26
N THR A 409 5.44 -12.37 10.28
CA THR A 409 6.41 -11.26 10.34
C THR A 409 5.91 -10.15 11.25
N THR A 410 6.88 -9.42 11.82
CA THR A 410 6.66 -8.14 12.47
C THR A 410 7.56 -7.13 11.78
N ALA A 411 7.02 -6.38 10.81
CA ALA A 411 7.81 -5.46 9.98
C ALA A 411 8.49 -4.34 10.78
N THR A 412 8.14 -4.11 12.03
CA THR A 412 8.83 -3.13 12.89
C THR A 412 10.05 -3.72 13.60
N ASP A 413 10.23 -5.05 13.58
CA ASP A 413 11.38 -5.77 14.15
C ASP A 413 12.41 -6.06 13.04
N THR A 414 13.52 -5.33 13.09
CA THR A 414 14.59 -5.41 12.09
C THR A 414 15.31 -6.75 12.11
N GLU A 415 15.48 -7.39 13.27
CA GLU A 415 16.23 -8.65 13.37
C GLU A 415 15.39 -9.82 12.88
N MET A 416 14.11 -9.87 13.25
CA MET A 416 13.17 -10.85 12.70
C MET A 416 13.11 -10.73 11.18
N LEU A 417 12.97 -9.51 10.65
CA LEU A 417 12.85 -9.33 9.21
C LEU A 417 14.17 -9.67 8.49
N ARG A 418 15.33 -9.38 9.08
CA ARG A 418 16.64 -9.79 8.55
C ARG A 418 16.71 -11.30 8.35
N VAL A 419 16.25 -12.08 9.34
CA VAL A 419 16.23 -13.55 9.26
C VAL A 419 15.27 -14.03 8.19
N VAL A 420 14.05 -13.49 8.15
CA VAL A 420 13.03 -13.88 7.16
C VAL A 420 13.48 -13.53 5.74
N MET A 421 14.05 -12.34 5.53
CA MET A 421 14.54 -11.94 4.21
C MET A 421 15.73 -12.78 3.77
N THR A 422 16.65 -13.11 4.67
CA THR A 422 17.77 -14.03 4.33
C THR A 422 17.24 -15.38 3.82
N ALA A 423 16.16 -15.90 4.41
CA ALA A 423 15.54 -17.15 3.95
C ALA A 423 14.75 -17.01 2.64
N VAL A 424 14.26 -15.81 2.33
CA VAL A 424 13.58 -15.50 1.05
C VAL A 424 14.59 -15.26 -0.08
N GLU A 425 15.81 -14.84 0.26
CA GLU A 425 16.92 -14.59 -0.65
C GLU A 425 17.70 -15.85 -1.06
N GLU A 426 17.55 -16.94 -0.29
CA GLU A 426 18.11 -18.28 -0.56
C GLU A 426 17.20 -19.10 -1.48
#